data_AF-A0AAP0R852-F1
#
_entry.id   AF-A0AAP0R852-F1
#
_cell.length_a   1.000
_cell.length_b   1.000
_cell.length_c   1.000
_cell.angle_alpha   90.00
_cell.angle_beta   90.00
_cell.angle_gamma   90.00
#
_symmetry.space_group_name_H-M   'P 1'
#
loop_
_entity.id
_entity.type
_entity.pdbx_description
1 polymer ?
#
loop_
_entity_poly.entity_id
_entity_poly.type
_entity_poly.pdbx_seq_one_letter_code
_entity_poly.pdbx_strand_id
1 'polypeptide(L)'
;MAAAFHLCGVKTPYYGPAFSKRSSHCGPLRSPRLNFALSMNSEFGLCTTVKESCKRRVLRVNCEGGGVDVLERDETENQICDGVTSQFTCVMKFGGSSVASAERMREVADLILSFPDERPVIVLSAMGKTTNKLLLAGENAVSCGVTNVSNIEELSFVRELHLRTVDDLGIDRSVVSAHLEELEQLLKGIAMMKELTLRTKDYLVSFGECMSTRIFAAYLNKIGAKARQYDAFDIGFITTDDFTNAEILEATYPAVAKRLQSDWISEPAIPVVTGFLGKSWRSCAVTTLGRGGSDLTATTIGKALGLREIQVWKDVDGVLSCDPNIYPRAEPVPYLTFEEASELAYFGAQVLHPQSMRPAREGDIPVRVKNSYNPNAPGTLITKARDMSKALLTSIVLKQNVTMLDIVSTRMLGQYGFLAKVFSIFEELGISVDVVATSEVSISLTLDPSKLWSRELIQQELDHVVEELEKIAVVNLLQHRSIISLIGNFQRSSLILEKAFHVLHTNGVNVQMISQGASKVNISLIVNDDESEQCVRALHSAFFESDLSELEWECRSENGSVPKLLNGQ
;
A
#
# COMPACT_ATOMS: atom_id res chain seq x y z
N MET A 1 -22.27 -42.64 55.47
CA MET A 1 -23.59 -42.30 54.87
C MET A 1 -23.31 -41.30 53.77
N ALA A 2 -23.18 -41.73 52.51
CA ALA A 2 -24.28 -42.08 51.58
C ALA A 2 -24.93 -40.80 51.01
N ALA A 3 -25.14 -40.59 49.70
CA ALA A 3 -24.94 -41.38 48.48
C ALA A 3 -24.98 -40.39 47.26
N ALA A 4 -24.25 -40.65 46.16
CA ALA A 4 -24.73 -41.13 44.83
C ALA A 4 -25.73 -40.18 44.11
N PHE A 5 -25.63 -39.85 42.82
CA PHE A 5 -25.58 -40.69 41.60
C PHE A 5 -24.79 -39.96 40.47
N HIS A 6 -23.87 -40.53 39.66
CA HIS A 6 -23.96 -41.54 38.57
C HIS A 6 -24.92 -41.12 37.42
N LEU A 7 -24.61 -41.15 36.10
CA LEU A 7 -23.83 -42.05 35.23
C LEU A 7 -23.61 -41.38 33.83
N CYS A 8 -22.41 -41.46 33.23
CA CYS A 8 -21.97 -42.26 32.03
C CYS A 8 -22.49 -41.83 30.64
N GLY A 9 -21.73 -41.96 29.53
CA GLY A 9 -20.45 -42.65 29.27
C GLY A 9 -19.81 -42.22 27.92
N VAL A 10 -18.48 -42.34 27.71
CA VAL A 10 -17.66 -43.53 27.30
C VAL A 10 -17.68 -43.71 25.76
N LYS A 11 -16.62 -43.98 24.97
CA LYS A 11 -15.14 -44.11 25.04
C LYS A 11 -14.68 -44.29 23.57
N THR A 12 -13.44 -43.91 23.20
CA THR A 12 -12.68 -44.57 22.12
C THR A 12 -11.19 -44.63 22.47
N PRO A 13 -10.55 -45.80 22.28
CA PRO A 13 -9.10 -45.84 22.07
C PRO A 13 -8.64 -46.81 20.95
N TYR A 14 -7.56 -46.39 20.27
CA TYR A 14 -6.34 -47.14 19.91
C TYR A 14 -6.22 -48.12 18.69
N TYR A 15 -5.01 -47.98 18.10
CA TYR A 15 -4.10 -48.91 17.38
C TYR A 15 -4.16 -49.10 15.85
N GLY A 16 -2.96 -49.01 15.23
CA GLY A 16 -2.67 -49.15 13.78
C GLY A 16 -2.35 -50.59 13.29
N PRO A 17 -1.33 -50.80 12.44
CA PRO A 17 -1.47 -51.03 10.99
C PRO A 17 -1.11 -52.46 10.50
N ALA A 18 -1.60 -52.91 9.33
CA ALA A 18 -0.93 -53.90 8.44
C ALA A 18 -1.67 -54.21 7.11
N PHE A 19 -0.87 -54.26 6.02
CA PHE A 19 -0.93 -54.99 4.73
C PHE A 19 -2.15 -55.86 4.32
N SER A 20 -2.58 -55.78 3.03
CA SER A 20 -2.36 -56.85 2.01
C SER A 20 -2.81 -56.46 0.58
N LYS A 21 -2.32 -57.21 -0.43
CA LYS A 21 -2.41 -57.04 -1.90
C LYS A 21 -3.68 -57.65 -2.52
N ARG A 22 -4.17 -57.10 -3.65
CA ARG A 22 -4.35 -57.73 -5.00
C ARG A 22 -5.58 -57.24 -5.82
N SER A 23 -5.28 -56.69 -7.01
CA SER A 23 -5.83 -56.90 -8.38
C SER A 23 -7.33 -57.19 -8.66
N SER A 24 -7.92 -56.43 -9.60
CA SER A 24 -8.70 -56.85 -10.82
C SER A 24 -9.45 -55.61 -11.38
N HIS A 25 -9.18 -55.06 -12.56
CA HIS A 25 -9.53 -55.44 -13.96
C HIS A 25 -11.03 -55.52 -14.32
N CYS A 26 -11.41 -54.55 -15.18
CA CYS A 26 -12.36 -54.57 -16.32
C CYS A 26 -13.88 -54.76 -16.13
N GLY A 27 -14.66 -53.85 -16.72
CA GLY A 27 -15.99 -54.17 -17.30
C GLY A 27 -16.99 -53.00 -17.39
N PRO A 28 -17.52 -52.62 -18.57
CA PRO A 28 -18.27 -51.36 -18.82
C PRO A 28 -19.80 -51.55 -18.96
N LEU A 29 -20.59 -50.47 -19.07
CA LEU A 29 -21.86 -50.39 -19.86
C LEU A 29 -22.52 -48.97 -19.86
N ARG A 30 -22.70 -48.41 -21.09
CA ARG A 30 -23.88 -47.73 -21.74
C ARG A 30 -24.84 -46.85 -20.89
N SER A 31 -25.42 -45.69 -21.28
CA SER A 31 -25.87 -45.02 -22.53
C SER A 31 -26.60 -43.68 -22.11
N PRO A 32 -27.41 -42.92 -22.91
CA PRO A 32 -27.40 -42.50 -24.33
C PRO A 32 -27.47 -40.94 -24.53
N ARG A 33 -27.54 -40.53 -25.81
CA ARG A 33 -27.65 -39.16 -26.39
C ARG A 33 -29.01 -38.47 -26.18
N LEU A 34 -29.05 -37.12 -26.26
CA LEU A 34 -30.04 -36.34 -27.06
C LEU A 34 -29.69 -34.84 -27.18
N ASN A 35 -30.06 -34.28 -28.35
CA ASN A 35 -29.81 -32.94 -28.88
C ASN A 35 -30.74 -31.85 -28.32
N PHE A 36 -30.35 -30.57 -28.46
CA PHE A 36 -31.30 -29.45 -28.52
C PHE A 36 -31.05 -28.55 -29.74
N ALA A 37 -32.16 -28.14 -30.35
CA ALA A 37 -32.27 -27.44 -31.62
C ALA A 37 -32.59 -25.94 -31.44
N LEU A 38 -32.32 -25.18 -32.49
CA LEU A 38 -32.70 -23.78 -32.74
C LEU A 38 -34.22 -23.61 -32.86
N SER A 39 -34.75 -22.47 -32.40
CA SER A 39 -35.96 -21.87 -32.97
C SER A 39 -35.78 -20.36 -33.16
N MET A 40 -36.15 -19.89 -34.36
CA MET A 40 -36.42 -18.50 -34.68
C MET A 40 -37.91 -18.23 -34.43
N ASN A 41 -38.25 -17.00 -34.02
CA ASN A 41 -39.50 -16.36 -34.41
C ASN A 41 -39.28 -14.86 -34.58
N SER A 42 -39.88 -14.36 -35.65
CA SER A 42 -39.81 -13.00 -36.20
C SER A 42 -41.00 -12.15 -35.75
N GLU A 43 -40.80 -10.85 -35.58
CA GLU A 43 -41.80 -9.82 -35.89
C GLU A 43 -41.12 -8.56 -36.51
N PHE A 44 -41.86 -7.89 -37.39
CA PHE A 44 -41.43 -7.01 -38.47
C PHE A 44 -41.58 -5.51 -38.15
N GLY A 45 -40.77 -4.67 -38.81
CA GLY A 45 -40.96 -3.22 -39.04
C GLY A 45 -39.89 -2.34 -38.38
N LEU A 46 -39.17 -1.42 -39.02
CA LEU A 46 -39.30 -0.73 -40.31
C LEU A 46 -37.90 -0.31 -40.80
N CYS A 47 -37.75 -0.27 -42.12
CA CYS A 47 -36.52 -0.02 -42.90
C CYS A 47 -36.13 1.47 -42.95
N THR A 48 -34.82 1.78 -42.95
CA THR A 48 -34.22 2.75 -43.88
C THR A 48 -32.77 2.37 -44.19
N THR A 49 -32.46 2.39 -45.49
CA THR A 49 -31.28 1.83 -46.15
C THR A 49 -30.28 2.94 -46.48
N VAL A 50 -28.97 2.70 -46.31
CA VAL A 50 -27.94 3.27 -47.19
C VAL A 50 -26.93 2.16 -47.52
N LYS A 51 -26.85 1.82 -48.81
CA LYS A 51 -25.88 0.89 -49.41
C LYS A 51 -24.68 1.70 -49.89
N GLU A 52 -23.46 1.24 -49.61
CA GLU A 52 -22.32 1.50 -50.49
C GLU A 52 -21.62 0.19 -50.89
N SER A 53 -21.27 0.15 -52.17
CA SER A 53 -20.85 -1.01 -52.93
C SER A 53 -19.32 -1.00 -53.07
N CYS A 54 -18.65 -2.10 -52.71
CA CYS A 54 -17.21 -2.24 -52.93
C CYS A 54 -16.94 -3.10 -54.18
N LYS A 55 -16.40 -2.48 -55.23
CA LYS A 55 -15.92 -3.14 -56.46
C LYS A 55 -14.48 -3.65 -56.25
N ARG A 56 -14.27 -4.96 -56.29
CA ARG A 56 -12.93 -5.58 -56.36
C ARG A 56 -12.35 -5.48 -57.77
N ARG A 57 -11.14 -4.94 -57.92
CA ARG A 57 -10.24 -5.18 -59.06
C ARG A 57 -9.25 -6.27 -58.69
N VAL A 58 -9.12 -7.27 -59.55
CA VAL A 58 -8.17 -8.38 -59.43
C VAL A 58 -6.85 -7.95 -60.08
N LEU A 59 -5.73 -8.11 -59.36
CA LEU A 59 -4.38 -8.07 -59.93
C LEU A 59 -3.72 -9.41 -59.64
N ARG A 60 -3.26 -10.08 -60.69
CA ARG A 60 -2.71 -11.44 -60.69
C ARG A 60 -1.20 -11.31 -60.90
N VAL A 61 -0.40 -11.86 -59.99
CA VAL A 61 1.04 -12.06 -60.18
C VAL A 61 1.36 -13.50 -59.77
N ASN A 62 1.86 -14.28 -60.73
CA ASN A 62 2.43 -15.60 -60.52
C ASN A 62 3.92 -15.45 -60.25
N CYS A 63 4.43 -16.13 -59.22
CA CYS A 63 5.83 -16.58 -59.17
C CYS A 63 5.89 -17.99 -58.59
N GLU A 64 6.70 -18.82 -59.24
CA GLU A 64 6.90 -20.24 -58.98
C GLU A 64 7.91 -20.48 -57.85
N GLY A 65 7.65 -21.51 -57.04
CA GLY A 65 8.70 -22.40 -56.51
C GLY A 65 9.31 -22.07 -55.14
N GLY A 66 9.21 -23.05 -54.22
CA GLY A 66 10.10 -23.18 -53.05
C GLY A 66 9.35 -23.18 -51.72
N GLY A 67 9.25 -24.34 -51.06
CA GLY A 67 8.45 -24.53 -49.85
C GLY A 67 9.16 -24.24 -48.52
N VAL A 68 8.36 -24.27 -47.44
CA VAL A 68 8.46 -25.08 -46.21
C VAL A 68 7.56 -24.43 -45.15
N ASP A 69 6.78 -25.25 -44.44
CA ASP A 69 5.82 -24.87 -43.42
C ASP A 69 6.45 -24.14 -42.21
N VAL A 70 5.89 -22.98 -41.85
CA VAL A 70 5.94 -22.42 -40.50
C VAL A 70 4.52 -21.94 -40.16
N LEU A 71 3.95 -22.54 -39.12
CA LEU A 71 2.66 -22.16 -38.54
C LEU A 71 2.81 -20.82 -37.80
N GLU A 72 2.46 -19.71 -38.44
CA GLU A 72 2.15 -18.45 -37.75
C GLU A 72 0.67 -18.45 -37.31
N ARG A 73 0.44 -18.10 -36.04
CA ARG A 73 -0.89 -17.87 -35.47
C ARG A 73 -1.33 -16.46 -35.82
N ASP A 74 -2.58 -16.35 -36.27
CA ASP A 74 -3.32 -15.14 -36.62
C ASP A 74 -3.10 -13.97 -35.64
N GLU A 75 -2.49 -12.89 -36.13
CA GLU A 75 -2.70 -11.55 -35.60
C GLU A 75 -3.94 -10.97 -36.29
N THR A 76 -5.09 -10.98 -35.61
CA THR A 76 -6.20 -10.11 -35.98
C THR A 76 -5.84 -8.67 -35.60
N GLU A 77 -5.36 -7.92 -36.58
CA GLU A 77 -5.26 -6.46 -36.57
C GLU A 77 -6.63 -5.85 -36.24
N ASN A 78 -6.82 -5.47 -34.97
CA ASN A 78 -7.82 -4.46 -34.62
C ASN A 78 -7.32 -3.13 -35.18
N GLN A 79 -7.96 -2.68 -36.26
CA GLN A 79 -7.82 -1.33 -36.78
C GLN A 79 -8.05 -0.31 -35.65
N ILE A 80 -6.95 0.25 -35.17
CA ILE A 80 -6.93 1.42 -34.31
C ILE A 80 -7.39 2.58 -35.19
N CYS A 81 -8.58 3.08 -34.90
CA CYS A 81 -9.05 4.34 -35.44
C CYS A 81 -8.16 5.45 -34.88
N ASP A 82 -7.19 5.90 -35.67
CA ASP A 82 -6.38 7.09 -35.42
C ASP A 82 -7.28 8.34 -35.41
N GLY A 83 -7.63 8.75 -34.19
CA GLY A 83 -8.19 10.05 -33.85
C GLY A 83 -7.69 10.41 -32.46
N VAL A 84 -6.53 11.08 -32.39
CA VAL A 84 -5.87 11.49 -31.14
C VAL A 84 -6.76 12.49 -30.40
N THR A 85 -7.72 11.96 -29.66
CA THR A 85 -8.52 12.69 -28.67
C THR A 85 -7.66 12.70 -27.43
N SER A 86 -6.98 13.81 -27.13
CA SER A 86 -6.04 14.02 -26.02
C SER A 86 -6.44 13.23 -24.76
N GLN A 87 -5.85 12.04 -24.57
CA GLN A 87 -6.11 11.16 -23.43
C GLN A 87 -5.42 11.71 -22.18
N PHE A 88 -5.92 11.34 -21.00
CA PHE A 88 -5.23 11.60 -19.73
C PHE A 88 -3.79 11.08 -19.80
N THR A 89 -2.84 11.82 -19.24
CA THR A 89 -1.41 11.50 -19.37
C THR A 89 -0.83 10.88 -18.10
N CYS A 90 -1.27 11.34 -16.93
CA CYS A 90 -0.80 10.89 -15.63
C CYS A 90 -1.86 11.09 -14.53
N VAL A 91 -1.61 10.48 -13.37
CA VAL A 91 -2.32 10.81 -12.12
C VAL A 91 -1.36 11.61 -11.23
N MET A 92 -1.83 12.71 -10.64
CA MET A 92 -1.08 13.46 -9.65
C MET A 92 -1.80 13.39 -8.30
N LYS A 93 -1.15 12.76 -7.32
CA LYS A 93 -1.66 12.65 -5.96
C LYS A 93 -0.96 13.62 -5.03
N PHE A 94 -1.74 14.37 -4.25
CA PHE A 94 -1.24 15.29 -3.23
C PHE A 94 -1.69 14.85 -1.83
N GLY A 95 -0.74 14.78 -0.90
CA GLY A 95 -1.02 14.43 0.50
C GLY A 95 -1.62 15.59 1.30
N GLY A 96 -2.07 15.31 2.52
CA GLY A 96 -2.76 16.32 3.35
C GLY A 96 -1.90 17.55 3.69
N SER A 97 -0.58 17.40 3.83
CA SER A 97 0.36 18.53 4.01
C SER A 97 0.48 19.41 2.76
N SER A 98 0.27 18.83 1.57
CA SER A 98 0.30 19.57 0.29
C SER A 98 -0.95 20.42 0.07
N VAL A 99 -2.03 20.16 0.81
CA VAL A 99 -3.30 20.90 0.72
C VAL A 99 -3.76 21.40 2.09
N ALA A 100 -2.81 21.63 3.01
CA ALA A 100 -3.12 21.97 4.40
C ALA A 100 -3.69 23.39 4.61
N SER A 101 -3.50 24.29 3.64
CA SER A 101 -3.93 25.69 3.70
C SER A 101 -4.26 26.21 2.30
N ALA A 102 -4.89 27.39 2.24
CA ALA A 102 -5.12 28.10 1.00
C ALA A 102 -3.83 28.34 0.21
N GLU A 103 -2.76 28.79 0.88
CA GLU A 103 -1.44 29.01 0.27
C GLU A 103 -0.90 27.75 -0.42
N ARG A 104 -0.90 26.62 0.30
CA ARG A 104 -0.47 25.33 -0.25
C ARG A 104 -1.34 24.89 -1.42
N MET A 105 -2.65 25.13 -1.37
CA MET A 105 -3.54 24.88 -2.52
C MET A 105 -3.21 25.78 -3.72
N ARG A 106 -2.80 27.04 -3.52
CA ARG A 106 -2.34 27.89 -4.64
C ARG A 106 -1.10 27.31 -5.30
N GLU A 107 -0.12 26.89 -4.49
CA GLU A 107 1.11 26.27 -5.00
C GLU A 107 0.84 24.97 -5.78
N VAL A 108 -0.08 24.12 -5.28
CA VAL A 108 -0.49 22.91 -6.01
C VAL A 108 -1.18 23.26 -7.33
N ALA A 109 -2.04 24.28 -7.36
CA ALA A 109 -2.66 24.73 -8.60
C ALA A 109 -1.63 25.25 -9.61
N ASP A 110 -0.69 26.09 -9.17
CA ASP A 110 0.38 26.63 -10.01
C ASP A 110 1.26 25.51 -10.57
N LEU A 111 1.56 24.50 -9.75
CA LEU A 111 2.30 23.31 -10.15
C LEU A 111 1.56 22.52 -11.24
N ILE A 112 0.26 22.26 -11.07
CA ILE A 112 -0.54 21.55 -12.09
C ILE A 112 -0.54 22.35 -13.41
N LEU A 113 -0.69 23.67 -13.33
CA LEU A 113 -0.74 24.56 -14.50
C LEU A 113 0.64 24.78 -15.15
N SER A 114 1.73 24.51 -14.42
CA SER A 114 3.11 24.61 -14.95
C SER A 114 3.44 23.52 -16.00
N PHE A 115 2.60 22.50 -16.13
CA PHE A 115 2.73 21.43 -17.12
C PHE A 115 1.58 21.48 -18.14
N PRO A 116 1.56 22.47 -19.06
CA PRO A 116 0.42 22.71 -19.96
C PRO A 116 0.18 21.60 -20.99
N ASP A 117 1.15 20.72 -21.22
CA ASP A 117 1.04 19.57 -22.12
C ASP A 117 0.54 18.30 -21.39
N GLU A 118 0.55 18.31 -20.05
CA GLU A 118 0.01 17.22 -19.25
C GLU A 118 -1.51 17.39 -19.09
N ARG A 119 -2.22 16.27 -19.02
CA ARG A 119 -3.67 16.19 -18.75
C ARG A 119 -3.87 15.29 -17.54
N PRO A 120 -3.61 15.81 -16.33
CA PRO A 120 -3.59 14.98 -15.14
C PRO A 120 -4.99 14.70 -14.59
N VAL A 121 -5.16 13.53 -13.99
CA VAL A 121 -6.21 13.28 -12.99
C VAL A 121 -5.64 13.62 -11.62
N ILE A 122 -6.29 14.48 -10.86
CA ILE A 122 -5.83 14.93 -9.55
C ILE A 122 -6.50 14.09 -8.46
N VAL A 123 -5.72 13.56 -7.52
CA VAL A 123 -6.21 12.86 -6.33
C VAL A 123 -5.77 13.61 -5.09
N LEU A 124 -6.70 14.02 -4.25
CA LEU A 124 -6.39 14.77 -3.03
C LEU A 124 -6.75 13.98 -1.77
N SER A 125 -5.85 14.03 -0.80
CA SER A 125 -6.16 13.70 0.60
C SER A 125 -6.88 14.85 1.30
N ALA A 126 -7.47 14.58 2.46
CA ALA A 126 -8.04 15.61 3.33
C ALA A 126 -7.00 16.64 3.77
N MET A 127 -7.45 17.86 4.09
CA MET A 127 -6.56 18.97 4.46
C MET A 127 -5.81 18.71 5.77
N GLY A 128 -4.48 18.73 5.76
CA GLY A 128 -3.65 18.64 6.96
C GLY A 128 -3.98 17.46 7.86
N LYS A 129 -4.36 17.74 9.11
CA LYS A 129 -4.70 16.73 10.14
C LYS A 129 -6.22 16.48 10.29
N THR A 130 -7.03 16.89 9.32
CA THR A 130 -8.50 16.86 9.43
C THR A 130 -9.06 15.45 9.59
N THR A 131 -8.53 14.42 8.91
CA THR A 131 -8.95 13.03 9.12
C THR A 131 -8.82 12.59 10.58
N ASN A 132 -7.68 12.89 11.21
CA ASN A 132 -7.46 12.57 12.63
C ASN A 132 -8.41 13.36 13.54
N LYS A 133 -8.66 14.64 13.22
CA LYS A 133 -9.61 15.47 13.96
C LYS A 133 -11.04 14.98 13.82
N LEU A 134 -11.45 14.49 12.65
CA LEU A 134 -12.77 13.87 12.43
C LEU A 134 -12.94 12.61 13.26
N LEU A 135 -11.92 11.75 13.33
CA LEU A 135 -11.93 10.56 14.18
C LEU A 135 -12.10 10.91 15.67
N LEU A 136 -11.26 11.83 16.16
CA LEU A 136 -11.34 12.32 17.54
C LEU A 136 -12.68 12.99 17.84
N ALA A 137 -13.23 13.76 16.90
CA ALA A 137 -14.57 14.35 17.03
C ALA A 137 -15.65 13.26 17.20
N GLY A 138 -15.56 12.16 16.44
CA GLY A 138 -16.45 11.02 16.57
C GLY A 138 -16.36 10.34 17.93
N GLU A 139 -15.13 10.08 18.41
CA GLU A 139 -14.90 9.50 19.74
C GLU A 139 -15.42 10.41 20.86
N ASN A 140 -15.17 11.71 20.78
CA ASN A 140 -15.67 12.71 21.73
C ASN A 140 -17.19 12.85 21.66
N ALA A 141 -17.80 12.72 20.47
CA ALA A 141 -19.24 12.78 20.30
C ALA A 141 -19.96 11.67 21.09
N VAL A 142 -19.39 10.45 21.11
CA VAL A 142 -19.96 9.33 21.87
C VAL A 142 -20.18 9.70 23.35
N SER A 143 -19.26 10.41 24.00
CA SER A 143 -19.36 10.69 25.44
C SER A 143 -19.92 12.08 25.80
N CYS A 144 -19.80 13.10 24.94
CA CYS A 144 -20.07 14.50 25.32
C CYS A 144 -21.55 14.88 25.57
N GLY A 145 -22.50 14.15 24.97
CA GLY A 145 -23.94 14.46 25.02
C GLY A 145 -24.40 15.47 23.96
N VAL A 146 -25.65 15.35 23.51
CA VAL A 146 -26.18 16.02 22.30
C VAL A 146 -26.02 17.55 22.32
N THR A 147 -26.26 18.19 23.46
CA THR A 147 -26.18 19.66 23.60
C THR A 147 -24.76 20.20 23.49
N ASN A 148 -23.74 19.35 23.67
CA ASN A 148 -22.34 19.75 23.71
C ASN A 148 -21.59 19.47 22.40
N VAL A 149 -22.25 18.88 21.39
CA VAL A 149 -21.61 18.52 20.12
C VAL A 149 -21.02 19.74 19.40
N SER A 150 -21.73 20.87 19.42
CA SER A 150 -21.25 22.11 18.80
C SER A 150 -20.02 22.69 19.52
N ASN A 151 -19.70 22.23 20.74
CA ASN A 151 -18.54 22.63 21.53
C ASN A 151 -17.35 21.68 21.38
N ILE A 152 -17.45 20.63 20.55
CA ILE A 152 -16.32 19.74 20.27
C ILE A 152 -15.22 20.56 19.59
N GLU A 153 -14.03 20.57 20.20
CA GLU A 153 -12.87 21.35 19.73
C GLU A 153 -12.47 20.93 18.31
N GLU A 154 -12.46 19.63 18.03
CA GLU A 154 -12.08 19.11 16.73
C GLU A 154 -13.06 19.49 15.61
N LEU A 155 -14.37 19.54 15.90
CA LEU A 155 -15.37 20.03 14.95
C LEU A 155 -15.15 21.50 14.64
N SER A 156 -14.89 22.30 15.68
CA SER A 156 -14.59 23.73 15.54
C SER A 156 -13.33 23.97 14.71
N PHE A 157 -12.28 23.18 14.95
CA PHE A 157 -11.05 23.21 14.17
C PHE A 157 -11.29 22.90 12.69
N VAL A 158 -12.02 21.82 12.39
CA VAL A 158 -12.35 21.44 11.01
C VAL A 158 -13.15 22.54 10.33
N ARG A 159 -14.16 23.09 11.00
CA ARG A 159 -14.98 24.19 10.47
C ARG A 159 -14.15 25.43 10.15
N GLU A 160 -13.37 25.91 11.11
CA GLU A 160 -12.56 27.11 10.96
C GLU A 160 -11.54 26.96 9.82
N LEU A 161 -10.85 25.80 9.76
CA LEU A 161 -9.85 25.55 8.73
C LEU A 161 -10.46 25.65 7.32
N HIS A 162 -11.60 25.01 7.07
CA HIS A 162 -12.21 25.00 5.74
C HIS A 162 -12.84 26.35 5.39
N LEU A 163 -13.52 27.01 6.32
CA LEU A 163 -14.10 28.34 6.08
C LEU A 163 -13.01 29.39 5.79
N ARG A 164 -11.96 29.42 6.62
CA ARG A 164 -10.82 30.31 6.38
C ARG A 164 -10.15 30.05 5.04
N THR A 165 -9.97 28.78 4.67
CA THR A 165 -9.38 28.41 3.38
C THR A 165 -10.25 28.88 2.21
N VAL A 166 -11.57 28.71 2.30
CA VAL A 166 -12.50 29.20 1.28
C VAL A 166 -12.43 30.73 1.16
N ASP A 167 -12.40 31.45 2.28
CA ASP A 167 -12.29 32.91 2.30
C ASP A 167 -10.96 33.39 1.71
N ASP A 168 -9.84 32.78 2.09
CA ASP A 168 -8.50 33.13 1.60
C ASP A 168 -8.34 32.85 0.11
N LEU A 169 -8.98 31.79 -0.40
CA LEU A 169 -9.05 31.51 -1.84
C LEU A 169 -10.12 32.37 -2.54
N GLY A 170 -10.97 33.06 -1.78
CA GLY A 170 -12.11 33.88 -2.21
C GLY A 170 -13.15 33.10 -3.00
N ILE A 171 -13.45 31.88 -2.58
CA ILE A 171 -14.49 31.01 -3.13
C ILE A 171 -15.77 31.22 -2.33
N ASP A 172 -16.92 30.82 -2.88
CA ASP A 172 -18.18 30.87 -2.15
C ASP A 172 -18.21 29.82 -1.00
N ARG A 173 -18.58 30.26 0.21
CA ARG A 173 -18.70 29.39 1.39
C ARG A 173 -19.70 28.24 1.20
N SER A 174 -20.70 28.40 0.33
CA SER A 174 -21.67 27.36 -0.02
C SER A 174 -21.04 26.05 -0.51
N VAL A 175 -19.80 26.11 -1.03
CA VAL A 175 -19.02 24.92 -1.45
C VAL A 175 -18.84 23.93 -0.30
N VAL A 176 -18.72 24.40 0.95
CA VAL A 176 -18.47 23.56 2.12
C VAL A 176 -19.58 23.63 3.17
N SER A 177 -20.45 24.64 3.15
CA SER A 177 -21.50 24.83 4.17
C SER A 177 -22.38 23.59 4.37
N ALA A 178 -22.88 22.99 3.29
CA ALA A 178 -23.73 21.80 3.37
C ALA A 178 -23.01 20.60 4.04
N HIS A 179 -21.73 20.40 3.72
CA HIS A 179 -20.93 19.31 4.30
C HIS A 179 -20.63 19.56 5.79
N LEU A 180 -20.40 20.83 6.18
CA LEU A 180 -20.18 21.19 7.59
C LEU A 180 -21.45 21.05 8.43
N GLU A 181 -22.60 21.38 7.86
CA GLU A 181 -23.91 21.17 8.50
C GLU A 181 -24.21 19.68 8.66
N GLU A 182 -23.99 18.90 7.61
CA GLU A 182 -24.19 17.44 7.65
C GLU A 182 -23.23 16.75 8.63
N LEU A 183 -21.95 17.17 8.67
CA LEU A 183 -20.98 16.70 9.65
C LEU A 183 -21.45 16.96 11.08
N GLU A 184 -21.97 18.16 11.38
CA GLU A 184 -22.50 18.47 12.70
C GLU A 184 -23.74 17.62 13.03
N GLN A 185 -24.63 17.40 12.05
CA GLN A 185 -25.80 16.53 12.23
C GLN A 185 -25.39 15.07 12.50
N LEU A 186 -24.39 14.56 11.79
CA LEU A 186 -23.84 13.21 12.01
C LEU A 186 -23.30 13.07 13.44
N LEU A 187 -22.51 14.04 13.91
CA LEU A 187 -21.97 14.04 15.27
C LEU A 187 -23.08 14.14 16.33
N LYS A 188 -24.16 14.89 16.08
CA LYS A 188 -25.34 14.91 16.94
C LYS A 188 -26.02 13.53 17.00
N GLY A 189 -26.12 12.84 15.87
CA GLY A 189 -26.61 11.47 15.80
C GLY A 189 -25.77 10.50 16.64
N ILE A 190 -24.44 10.54 16.49
CA ILE A 190 -23.49 9.74 17.28
C ILE A 190 -23.65 10.03 18.78
N ALA A 191 -23.73 11.32 19.15
CA ALA A 191 -23.86 11.72 20.55
C ALA A 191 -25.20 11.32 21.19
N MET A 192 -26.27 11.24 20.39
CA MET A 192 -27.59 10.78 20.81
C MET A 192 -27.63 9.26 21.00
N MET A 193 -27.06 8.51 20.05
CA MET A 193 -27.06 7.05 20.06
C MET A 193 -26.02 6.46 21.01
N LYS A 194 -24.97 7.21 21.34
CA LYS A 194 -23.82 6.73 22.13
C LYS A 194 -23.08 5.57 21.46
N GLU A 195 -23.12 5.53 20.14
CA GLU A 195 -22.54 4.47 19.31
C GLU A 195 -21.79 5.05 18.11
N LEU A 196 -20.59 4.54 17.86
CA LEU A 196 -19.78 4.85 16.68
C LEU A 196 -19.39 3.54 15.99
N THR A 197 -20.20 3.10 15.03
CA THR A 197 -19.92 1.88 14.25
C THR A 197 -18.79 2.13 13.24
N LEU A 198 -18.12 1.06 12.77
CA LEU A 198 -17.09 1.17 11.72
C LEU A 198 -17.64 1.81 10.43
N ARG A 199 -18.89 1.49 10.07
CA ARG A 199 -19.60 2.13 8.95
C ARG A 199 -19.77 3.64 9.15
N THR A 200 -20.18 4.05 10.35
CA THR A 200 -20.32 5.46 10.69
C THR A 200 -18.96 6.16 10.70
N LYS A 201 -17.91 5.48 11.16
CA LYS A 201 -16.53 5.97 11.16
C LYS A 201 -16.04 6.27 9.74
N ASP A 202 -16.28 5.37 8.79
CA ASP A 202 -15.94 5.57 7.37
C ASP A 202 -16.68 6.77 6.77
N TYR A 203 -17.98 6.89 7.06
CA TYR A 203 -18.75 8.06 6.63
C TYR A 203 -18.22 9.36 7.23
N LEU A 204 -17.91 9.36 8.52
CA LEU A 204 -17.40 10.53 9.25
C LEU A 204 -16.08 11.05 8.69
N VAL A 205 -15.13 10.18 8.35
CA VAL A 205 -13.84 10.61 7.81
C VAL A 205 -13.91 11.03 6.34
N SER A 206 -14.92 10.55 5.59
CA SER A 206 -15.10 10.90 4.18
C SER A 206 -15.25 12.41 3.94
N PHE A 207 -15.84 13.12 4.91
CA PHE A 207 -16.01 14.58 4.86
C PHE A 207 -14.70 15.33 4.61
N GLY A 208 -13.56 14.82 5.10
CA GLY A 208 -12.27 15.46 4.91
C GLY A 208 -11.87 15.57 3.43
N GLU A 209 -11.90 14.47 2.69
CA GLU A 209 -11.55 14.47 1.26
C GLU A 209 -12.65 15.11 0.41
N CYS A 210 -13.92 14.90 0.76
CA CYS A 210 -15.06 15.51 0.09
C CYS A 210 -14.97 17.04 0.09
N MET A 211 -14.65 17.66 1.25
CA MET A 211 -14.49 19.11 1.32
C MET A 211 -13.21 19.59 0.62
N SER A 212 -12.07 18.90 0.81
CA SER A 212 -10.80 19.32 0.19
C SER A 212 -10.84 19.37 -1.34
N THR A 213 -11.44 18.36 -1.98
CA THR A 213 -11.56 18.29 -3.44
C THR A 213 -12.53 19.31 -4.00
N ARG A 214 -13.62 19.60 -3.27
CA ARG A 214 -14.59 20.64 -3.65
C ARG A 214 -14.00 22.04 -3.59
N ILE A 215 -13.27 22.36 -2.51
CA ILE A 215 -12.53 23.63 -2.40
C ILE A 215 -11.54 23.75 -3.56
N PHE A 216 -10.73 22.72 -3.80
CA PHE A 216 -9.69 22.79 -4.81
C PHE A 216 -10.25 22.90 -6.24
N ALA A 217 -11.28 22.13 -6.59
CA ALA A 217 -11.92 22.23 -7.90
C ALA A 217 -12.59 23.60 -8.10
N ALA A 218 -13.25 24.15 -7.07
CA ALA A 218 -13.81 25.49 -7.13
C ALA A 218 -12.72 26.56 -7.31
N TYR A 219 -11.58 26.40 -6.65
CA TYR A 219 -10.43 27.28 -6.81
C TYR A 219 -9.88 27.28 -8.24
N LEU A 220 -9.63 26.09 -8.81
CA LEU A 220 -9.16 25.94 -10.19
C LEU A 220 -10.10 26.66 -11.17
N ASN A 221 -11.41 26.45 -11.03
CA ASN A 221 -12.40 27.13 -11.88
C ASN A 221 -12.37 28.65 -11.71
N LYS A 222 -12.20 29.15 -10.47
CA LYS A 222 -12.08 30.59 -10.19
C LYS A 222 -10.88 31.23 -10.91
N ILE A 223 -9.75 30.53 -11.00
CA ILE A 223 -8.55 31.03 -11.71
C ILE A 223 -8.56 30.72 -13.21
N GLY A 224 -9.68 30.23 -13.75
CA GLY A 224 -9.88 29.98 -15.18
C GLY A 224 -9.45 28.60 -15.67
N ALA A 225 -9.00 27.71 -14.78
CA ALA A 225 -8.67 26.33 -15.09
C ALA A 225 -9.89 25.44 -14.90
N LYS A 226 -10.49 24.99 -16.00
CA LYS A 226 -11.70 24.18 -15.97
C LYS A 226 -11.46 22.85 -15.24
N ALA A 227 -12.13 22.65 -14.12
CA ALA A 227 -11.98 21.48 -13.25
C ALA A 227 -13.33 20.93 -12.81
N ARG A 228 -13.41 19.62 -12.59
CA ARG A 228 -14.61 18.94 -12.10
C ARG A 228 -14.27 18.05 -10.92
N GLN A 229 -14.99 18.24 -9.82
CA GLN A 229 -14.85 17.42 -8.63
C GLN A 229 -15.57 16.08 -8.80
N TYR A 230 -14.98 15.03 -8.24
CA TYR A 230 -15.53 13.68 -8.23
C TYR A 230 -15.36 13.02 -6.86
N ASP A 231 -16.45 12.48 -6.33
CA ASP A 231 -16.40 11.56 -5.21
C ASP A 231 -16.09 10.15 -5.76
N ALA A 232 -15.05 9.51 -5.23
CA ALA A 232 -14.61 8.19 -5.68
C ALA A 232 -15.75 7.17 -5.62
N PHE A 233 -16.55 7.22 -4.54
CA PHE A 233 -17.70 6.35 -4.32
C PHE A 233 -18.83 6.53 -5.35
N ASP A 234 -18.88 7.63 -6.11
CA ASP A 234 -19.88 7.87 -7.15
C ASP A 234 -19.39 7.58 -8.58
N ILE A 235 -18.07 7.46 -8.78
CA ILE A 235 -17.48 7.25 -10.12
C ILE A 235 -17.07 5.82 -10.42
N GLY A 236 -17.39 4.88 -9.53
CA GLY A 236 -17.14 3.46 -9.75
C GLY A 236 -16.00 2.87 -8.93
N PHE A 237 -15.56 3.50 -7.84
CA PHE A 237 -14.78 2.78 -6.82
C PHE A 237 -15.69 1.82 -6.05
N ILE A 238 -15.61 0.54 -6.39
CA ILE A 238 -16.45 -0.52 -5.81
C ILE A 238 -15.59 -1.35 -4.86
N THR A 239 -16.03 -1.49 -3.61
CA THR A 239 -15.27 -2.17 -2.56
C THR A 239 -16.05 -3.28 -1.87
N THR A 240 -15.37 -4.05 -1.03
CA THR A 240 -16.01 -4.91 -0.01
C THR A 240 -16.70 -4.07 1.08
N ASP A 241 -17.42 -4.73 1.98
CA ASP A 241 -18.11 -4.13 3.13
C ASP A 241 -17.24 -4.10 4.41
N ASP A 242 -15.94 -4.39 4.28
CA ASP A 242 -15.00 -4.40 5.40
C ASP A 242 -14.58 -2.95 5.72
N PHE A 243 -15.49 -2.20 6.35
CA PHE A 243 -15.29 -0.80 6.72
C PHE A 243 -13.95 -0.60 7.45
N THR A 244 -13.34 0.58 7.29
CA THR A 244 -11.98 0.96 7.73
C THR A 244 -10.81 0.36 6.95
N ASN A 245 -11.03 -0.71 6.20
CA ASN A 245 -9.99 -1.37 5.40
C ASN A 245 -10.58 -2.09 4.17
N ALA A 246 -11.48 -1.43 3.45
CA ALA A 246 -12.22 -2.07 2.38
C ALA A 246 -11.32 -2.38 1.18
N GLU A 247 -11.50 -3.56 0.59
CA GLU A 247 -10.73 -3.97 -0.58
C GLU A 247 -11.39 -3.51 -1.88
N ILE A 248 -10.60 -3.01 -2.84
CA ILE A 248 -11.08 -2.62 -4.16
C ILE A 248 -11.39 -3.88 -4.97
N LEU A 249 -12.60 -3.95 -5.53
CA LEU A 249 -13.02 -5.04 -6.42
C LEU A 249 -12.62 -4.76 -7.86
N GLU A 250 -12.31 -5.83 -8.63
CA GLU A 250 -11.90 -5.75 -10.04
C GLU A 250 -12.90 -4.98 -10.94
N ALA A 251 -14.18 -4.96 -10.59
CA ALA A 251 -15.19 -4.17 -11.31
C ALA A 251 -14.92 -2.66 -11.29
N THR A 252 -14.07 -2.18 -10.39
CA THR A 252 -13.67 -0.77 -10.27
C THR A 252 -12.95 -0.27 -11.52
N TYR A 253 -12.00 -1.03 -12.05
CA TYR A 253 -11.16 -0.56 -13.17
C TYR A 253 -11.96 -0.17 -14.41
N PRO A 254 -12.86 -1.03 -14.97
CA PRO A 254 -13.68 -0.63 -16.11
C PRO A 254 -14.72 0.45 -15.77
N ALA A 255 -15.25 0.48 -14.54
CA ALA A 255 -16.25 1.47 -14.13
C ALA A 255 -15.67 2.89 -14.06
N VAL A 256 -14.52 3.04 -13.39
CA VAL A 256 -13.79 4.31 -13.28
C VAL A 256 -13.33 4.80 -14.65
N ALA A 257 -12.75 3.90 -15.46
CA ALA A 257 -12.30 4.25 -16.81
C ALA A 257 -13.45 4.80 -17.66
N LYS A 258 -14.57 4.06 -17.70
CA LYS A 258 -15.76 4.47 -18.45
C LYS A 258 -16.27 5.84 -18.02
N ARG A 259 -16.40 6.08 -16.70
CA ARG A 259 -16.94 7.33 -16.16
C ARG A 259 -16.05 8.53 -16.45
N LEU A 260 -14.75 8.43 -16.17
CA LEU A 260 -13.81 9.53 -16.39
C LEU A 260 -13.63 9.84 -17.88
N GLN A 261 -13.55 8.82 -18.73
CA GLN A 261 -13.42 9.01 -20.18
C GLN A 261 -14.71 9.59 -20.80
N SER A 262 -15.90 9.11 -20.40
CA SER A 262 -17.16 9.64 -20.94
C SER A 262 -17.34 11.12 -20.64
N ASP A 263 -17.00 11.49 -19.41
CA ASP A 263 -17.12 12.88 -18.96
C ASP A 263 -16.08 13.77 -19.64
N TRP A 264 -14.85 13.28 -19.82
CA TRP A 264 -13.80 13.98 -20.54
C TRP A 264 -14.15 14.24 -22.01
N ILE A 265 -14.71 13.24 -22.70
CA ILE A 265 -15.13 13.37 -24.11
C ILE A 265 -16.28 14.38 -24.25
N SER A 266 -17.23 14.36 -23.30
CA SER A 266 -18.38 15.25 -23.29
C SER A 266 -17.97 16.70 -22.99
N GLU A 267 -17.15 16.88 -21.96
CA GLU A 267 -16.72 18.19 -21.48
C GLU A 267 -15.34 18.09 -20.80
N PRO A 268 -14.25 18.37 -21.55
CA PRO A 268 -12.89 18.30 -21.00
C PRO A 268 -12.73 19.24 -19.80
N ALA A 269 -12.37 18.66 -18.65
CA ALA A 269 -12.15 19.37 -17.39
C ALA A 269 -11.20 18.53 -16.53
N ILE A 270 -10.29 19.17 -15.81
CA ILE A 270 -9.35 18.50 -14.90
C ILE A 270 -10.13 17.75 -13.82
N PRO A 271 -10.07 16.40 -13.76
CA PRO A 271 -10.78 15.64 -12.74
C PRO A 271 -10.07 15.79 -11.39
N VAL A 272 -10.80 16.22 -10.36
CA VAL A 272 -10.32 16.31 -8.97
C VAL A 272 -11.08 15.28 -8.14
N VAL A 273 -10.43 14.15 -7.88
CA VAL A 273 -11.03 12.96 -7.27
C VAL A 273 -10.66 12.86 -5.79
N THR A 274 -11.61 12.46 -4.94
CA THR A 274 -11.31 12.13 -3.54
C THR A 274 -10.36 10.95 -3.46
N GLY A 275 -9.30 11.04 -2.66
CA GLY A 275 -8.52 9.86 -2.24
C GLY A 275 -9.34 8.92 -1.36
N PHE A 276 -8.72 7.83 -0.87
CA PHE A 276 -9.08 6.98 0.30
C PHE A 276 -10.51 6.43 0.42
N LEU A 277 -11.43 6.78 -0.47
CA LEU A 277 -12.85 6.44 -0.39
C LEU A 277 -13.27 5.47 -1.49
N GLY A 278 -14.31 4.70 -1.20
CA GLY A 278 -14.98 3.83 -2.13
C GLY A 278 -16.45 3.62 -1.75
N LYS A 279 -17.13 2.76 -2.51
CA LYS A 279 -18.52 2.39 -2.29
C LYS A 279 -18.63 0.89 -2.13
N SER A 280 -19.20 0.47 -1.00
CA SER A 280 -19.48 -0.95 -0.79
C SER A 280 -20.41 -1.49 -1.89
N TRP A 281 -20.06 -2.68 -2.40
CA TRP A 281 -20.87 -3.41 -3.35
C TRP A 281 -22.25 -3.82 -2.80
N ARG A 282 -22.36 -4.20 -1.51
CA ARG A 282 -23.61 -4.73 -0.95
C ARG A 282 -24.46 -3.64 -0.30
N SER A 283 -23.86 -2.87 0.60
CA SER A 283 -24.58 -1.86 1.38
C SER A 283 -24.69 -0.51 0.67
N CYS A 284 -23.94 -0.30 -0.42
CA CYS A 284 -23.83 0.99 -1.11
C CYS A 284 -23.35 2.13 -0.20
N ALA A 285 -22.83 1.82 0.98
CA ALA A 285 -22.30 2.78 1.92
C ALA A 285 -20.91 3.28 1.47
N VAL A 286 -20.56 4.48 1.90
CA VAL A 286 -19.18 4.97 1.78
C VAL A 286 -18.27 4.09 2.62
N THR A 287 -17.16 3.67 2.02
CA THR A 287 -16.11 2.87 2.63
C THR A 287 -14.80 3.61 2.55
N THR A 288 -13.87 3.25 3.44
CA THR A 288 -12.50 3.73 3.38
C THR A 288 -11.53 2.61 3.03
N LEU A 289 -10.47 2.96 2.30
CA LEU A 289 -9.51 2.02 1.72
C LEU A 289 -8.36 1.66 2.66
N GLY A 290 -8.43 2.06 3.93
CA GLY A 290 -7.39 1.81 4.93
C GLY A 290 -6.08 2.55 4.69
N ARG A 291 -4.98 1.97 5.16
CA ARG A 291 -3.66 2.62 5.21
C ARG A 291 -3.12 2.90 3.80
N GLY A 292 -2.70 4.14 3.56
CA GLY A 292 -2.24 4.58 2.24
C GLY A 292 -3.36 4.70 1.20
N GLY A 293 -4.62 4.81 1.63
CA GLY A 293 -5.76 4.75 0.71
C GLY A 293 -5.78 5.82 -0.38
N SER A 294 -5.35 7.06 -0.13
CA SER A 294 -5.28 8.08 -1.19
C SER A 294 -4.22 7.74 -2.25
N ASP A 295 -3.12 7.07 -1.86
CA ASP A 295 -2.14 6.56 -2.82
C ASP A 295 -2.74 5.39 -3.61
N LEU A 296 -3.53 4.53 -2.95
CA LEU A 296 -4.22 3.41 -3.60
C LEU A 296 -5.27 3.90 -4.62
N THR A 297 -6.00 4.98 -4.33
CA THR A 297 -6.88 5.63 -5.30
C THR A 297 -6.10 6.05 -6.54
N ALA A 298 -4.93 6.66 -6.37
CA ALA A 298 -4.12 7.15 -7.49
C ALA A 298 -3.60 6.01 -8.37
N THR A 299 -3.08 4.94 -7.78
CA THR A 299 -2.60 3.78 -8.54
C THR A 299 -3.75 3.01 -9.20
N THR A 300 -4.92 2.96 -8.57
CA THR A 300 -6.14 2.35 -9.15
C THR A 300 -6.59 3.12 -10.38
N ILE A 301 -6.64 4.45 -10.34
CA ILE A 301 -6.95 5.30 -11.51
C ILE A 301 -5.89 5.11 -12.60
N GLY A 302 -4.61 5.08 -12.22
CA GLY A 302 -3.52 4.81 -13.15
C GLY A 302 -3.71 3.51 -13.93
N LYS A 303 -3.98 2.41 -13.22
CA LYS A 303 -4.28 1.09 -13.82
C LYS A 303 -5.57 1.10 -14.64
N ALA A 304 -6.64 1.71 -14.14
CA ALA A 304 -7.93 1.77 -14.82
C ALA A 304 -7.85 2.47 -16.18
N LEU A 305 -7.09 3.56 -16.25
CA LEU A 305 -6.95 4.38 -17.46
C LEU A 305 -5.74 4.00 -18.33
N GLY A 306 -4.88 3.08 -17.88
CA GLY A 306 -3.67 2.67 -18.61
C GLY A 306 -2.66 3.81 -18.78
N LEU A 307 -2.44 4.61 -17.74
CA LEU A 307 -1.64 5.84 -17.82
C LEU A 307 -0.13 5.56 -17.84
N ARG A 308 0.64 6.53 -18.38
CA ARG A 308 2.10 6.43 -18.54
C ARG A 308 2.83 6.37 -17.21
N GLU A 309 2.40 7.14 -16.22
CA GLU A 309 2.98 7.15 -14.88
C GLU A 309 1.96 7.65 -13.83
N ILE A 310 2.20 7.25 -12.58
CA ILE A 310 1.48 7.75 -11.41
C ILE A 310 2.45 8.60 -10.59
N GLN A 311 2.10 9.86 -10.32
CA GLN A 311 2.93 10.79 -9.56
C GLN A 311 2.38 10.98 -8.15
N VAL A 312 3.23 10.80 -7.14
CA VAL A 312 2.94 11.09 -5.74
C VAL A 312 3.78 12.27 -5.30
N TRP A 313 3.11 13.38 -4.98
CA TRP A 313 3.75 14.62 -4.59
C TRP A 313 3.88 14.71 -3.07
N LYS A 314 5.10 14.96 -2.60
CA LYS A 314 5.52 15.08 -1.20
C LYS A 314 6.28 16.39 -0.98
N ASP A 315 6.94 16.50 0.16
CA ASP A 315 7.73 17.64 0.64
C ASP A 315 9.26 17.42 0.54
N VAL A 316 9.70 16.26 0.07
CA VAL A 316 11.11 15.89 -0.13
C VAL A 316 11.35 15.43 -1.58
N ASP A 317 12.61 15.49 -2.02
CA ASP A 317 13.07 15.17 -3.40
C ASP A 317 13.05 13.67 -3.71
N GLY A 318 11.88 13.05 -3.54
CA GLY A 318 11.65 11.62 -3.75
C GLY A 318 11.77 10.80 -2.46
N VAL A 319 12.32 9.60 -2.60
CA VAL A 319 12.72 8.74 -1.49
C VAL A 319 14.20 9.00 -1.21
N LEU A 320 14.55 9.12 0.06
CA LEU A 320 15.91 9.46 0.50
C LEU A 320 16.61 8.21 1.06
N SER A 321 17.94 8.25 1.10
CA SER A 321 18.79 7.18 1.64
C SER A 321 18.60 6.93 3.15
N CYS A 322 18.04 7.90 3.87
CA CYS A 322 17.59 7.80 5.25
C CYS A 322 16.64 8.98 5.57
N ASP A 323 16.07 9.03 6.77
CA ASP A 323 15.26 10.20 7.18
C ASP A 323 16.15 11.45 7.32
N PRO A 324 15.84 12.56 6.60
CA PRO A 324 16.63 13.79 6.65
C PRO A 324 16.56 14.49 8.02
N ASN A 325 15.55 14.19 8.84
CA ASN A 325 15.47 14.71 10.21
C ASN A 325 16.47 14.02 11.15
N ILE A 326 16.84 12.76 10.85
CA ILE A 326 17.84 12.00 11.62
C ILE A 326 19.25 12.37 11.15
N TYR A 327 19.45 12.44 9.83
CA TYR A 327 20.74 12.76 9.22
C TYR A 327 20.60 13.73 8.04
N PRO A 328 21.10 14.98 8.16
CA PRO A 328 20.90 16.02 7.13
C PRO A 328 21.55 15.74 5.77
N ARG A 329 22.54 14.86 5.68
CA ARG A 329 23.18 14.48 4.39
C ARG A 329 22.47 13.30 3.71
N ALA A 330 21.19 13.10 3.99
CA ALA A 330 20.38 12.13 3.26
C ALA A 330 20.35 12.48 1.76
N GLU A 331 20.63 11.50 0.91
CA GLU A 331 20.71 11.68 -0.54
C GLU A 331 19.45 11.16 -1.23
N PRO A 332 18.97 11.82 -2.30
CA PRO A 332 17.89 11.30 -3.13
C PRO A 332 18.24 9.97 -3.79
N VAL A 333 17.37 8.98 -3.67
CA VAL A 333 17.48 7.69 -4.35
C VAL A 333 16.72 7.78 -5.68
N PRO A 334 17.39 7.86 -6.85
CA PRO A 334 16.72 8.19 -8.11
C PRO A 334 15.82 7.05 -8.63
N TYR A 335 16.17 5.79 -8.33
CA TYR A 335 15.47 4.62 -8.84
C TYR A 335 15.25 3.59 -7.74
N LEU A 336 14.05 3.02 -7.68
CA LEU A 336 13.70 1.93 -6.79
C LEU A 336 12.95 0.84 -7.55
N THR A 337 13.04 -0.38 -7.05
CA THR A 337 12.10 -1.43 -7.42
C THR A 337 10.84 -1.38 -6.54
N PHE A 338 9.72 -1.93 -7.01
CA PHE A 338 8.52 -2.09 -6.18
C PHE A 338 8.78 -2.90 -4.90
N GLU A 339 9.70 -3.87 -4.94
CA GLU A 339 10.08 -4.69 -3.78
C GLU A 339 10.82 -3.83 -2.75
N GLU A 340 11.85 -3.08 -3.17
CA GLU A 340 12.56 -2.14 -2.29
C GLU A 340 11.63 -1.09 -1.70
N ALA A 341 10.75 -0.50 -2.51
CA ALA A 341 9.80 0.51 -2.06
C ALA A 341 8.78 -0.05 -1.04
N SER A 342 8.37 -1.31 -1.20
CA SER A 342 7.43 -1.96 -0.28
C SER A 342 8.07 -2.18 1.09
N GLU A 343 9.31 -2.64 1.13
CA GLU A 343 10.07 -2.87 2.36
C GLU A 343 10.37 -1.53 3.06
N LEU A 344 10.75 -0.50 2.29
CA LEU A 344 10.94 0.86 2.80
C LEU A 344 9.68 1.37 3.51
N ALA A 345 8.53 1.28 2.84
CA ALA A 345 7.26 1.78 3.36
C ALA A 345 6.77 1.01 4.59
N TYR A 346 7.06 -0.30 4.66
CA TYR A 346 6.67 -1.15 5.78
C TYR A 346 7.38 -0.71 7.07
N PHE A 347 8.70 -0.47 7.02
CA PHE A 347 9.48 -0.06 8.19
C PHE A 347 9.41 1.43 8.52
N GLY A 348 8.53 2.18 7.86
CA GLY A 348 8.21 3.55 8.25
C GLY A 348 8.87 4.65 7.41
N ALA A 349 9.60 4.31 6.35
CA ALA A 349 10.00 5.32 5.38
C ALA A 349 8.73 5.96 4.79
N GLN A 350 8.72 7.28 4.67
CA GLN A 350 7.60 8.01 4.07
C GLN A 350 7.58 7.78 2.56
N VAL A 351 7.22 6.58 2.12
CA VAL A 351 7.04 6.15 0.72
C VAL A 351 5.55 5.81 0.53
N LEU A 352 5.17 5.14 -0.57
CA LEU A 352 3.83 4.61 -0.78
C LEU A 352 3.65 3.31 0.01
N HIS A 353 2.48 3.16 0.63
CA HIS A 353 2.13 1.91 1.31
C HIS A 353 2.19 0.68 0.36
N PRO A 354 2.64 -0.51 0.80
CA PRO A 354 2.73 -1.68 -0.07
C PRO A 354 1.41 -2.04 -0.77
N GLN A 355 0.30 -1.90 -0.04
CA GLN A 355 -1.05 -2.15 -0.59
C GLN A 355 -1.39 -1.21 -1.73
N SER A 356 -0.95 0.06 -1.67
CA SER A 356 -1.24 1.05 -2.71
C SER A 356 -0.40 0.83 -3.96
N MET A 357 0.74 0.16 -3.89
CA MET A 357 1.55 -0.16 -5.07
C MET A 357 1.03 -1.35 -5.87
N ARG A 358 0.12 -2.19 -5.33
CA ARG A 358 -0.38 -3.38 -6.04
C ARG A 358 -0.95 -3.08 -7.43
N PRO A 359 -1.87 -2.11 -7.62
CA PRO A 359 -2.40 -1.81 -8.95
C PRO A 359 -1.31 -1.35 -9.93
N ALA A 360 -0.35 -0.54 -9.46
CA ALA A 360 0.76 -0.08 -10.28
C ALA A 360 1.68 -1.22 -10.70
N ARG A 361 1.99 -2.14 -9.78
CA ARG A 361 2.80 -3.34 -10.05
C ARG A 361 2.13 -4.30 -11.03
N GLU A 362 0.83 -4.52 -10.88
CA GLU A 362 0.04 -5.38 -11.77
C GLU A 362 -0.14 -4.79 -13.17
N GLY A 363 -0.33 -3.47 -13.26
CA GLY A 363 -0.43 -2.73 -14.52
C GLY A 363 0.92 -2.41 -15.17
N ASP A 364 2.04 -2.76 -14.51
CA ASP A 364 3.40 -2.37 -14.88
C ASP A 364 3.56 -0.85 -15.13
N ILE A 365 2.90 -0.04 -14.30
CA ILE A 365 2.88 1.42 -14.40
C ILE A 365 3.90 2.00 -13.42
N PRO A 366 4.90 2.75 -13.89
CA PRO A 366 5.86 3.40 -13.01
C PRO A 366 5.20 4.38 -12.04
N VAL A 367 5.68 4.38 -10.79
CA VAL A 367 5.29 5.37 -9.78
C VAL A 367 6.44 6.34 -9.55
N ARG A 368 6.18 7.64 -9.59
CA ARG A 368 7.18 8.67 -9.35
C ARG A 368 6.86 9.44 -8.08
N VAL A 369 7.80 9.47 -7.13
CA VAL A 369 7.71 10.33 -5.93
C VAL A 369 8.41 11.64 -6.23
N LYS A 370 7.69 12.77 -6.16
CA LYS A 370 8.19 14.11 -6.48
C LYS A 370 8.05 15.07 -5.30
N ASN A 371 8.83 16.16 -5.31
CA ASN A 371 8.73 17.23 -4.34
C ASN A 371 7.86 18.39 -4.86
N SER A 372 6.85 18.78 -4.11
CA SER A 372 6.01 19.96 -4.40
C SER A 372 6.78 21.28 -4.27
N TYR A 373 7.83 21.35 -3.42
CA TYR A 373 8.68 22.54 -3.27
C TYR A 373 9.80 22.62 -4.31
N ASN A 374 10.12 21.50 -4.98
CA ASN A 374 11.14 21.43 -6.03
C ASN A 374 10.63 20.63 -7.24
N PRO A 375 9.69 21.20 -8.04
CA PRO A 375 8.99 20.44 -9.10
C PRO A 375 9.90 19.97 -10.25
N ASN A 376 11.06 20.61 -10.40
CA ASN A 376 12.06 20.33 -11.42
C ASN A 376 12.99 19.16 -11.03
N ALA A 377 13.03 18.76 -9.77
CA ALA A 377 13.76 17.57 -9.37
C ALA A 377 13.19 16.32 -10.06
N PRO A 378 14.04 15.37 -10.47
CA PRO A 378 13.59 14.13 -11.11
C PRO A 378 12.73 13.27 -10.16
N GLY A 379 12.96 13.43 -8.85
CA GLY A 379 12.38 12.60 -7.80
C GLY A 379 12.89 11.17 -7.86
N THR A 380 12.08 10.25 -7.34
CA THR A 380 12.38 8.80 -7.36
C THR A 380 11.41 8.08 -8.27
N LEU A 381 11.94 7.30 -9.21
CA LEU A 381 11.14 6.45 -10.10
C LEU A 381 11.13 5.00 -9.58
N ILE A 382 9.94 4.52 -9.24
CA ILE A 382 9.68 3.16 -8.76
C ILE A 382 9.16 2.32 -9.93
N THR A 383 9.87 1.22 -10.24
CA THR A 383 9.58 0.33 -11.39
C THR A 383 9.69 -1.13 -10.99
N LYS A 384 9.42 -2.05 -11.92
CA LYS A 384 9.56 -3.49 -11.67
C LYS A 384 11.01 -3.94 -11.49
N ALA A 385 11.94 -3.34 -12.23
CA ALA A 385 13.35 -3.67 -12.19
C ALA A 385 14.20 -2.44 -12.50
N ARG A 386 15.41 -2.38 -11.92
CA ARG A 386 16.43 -1.35 -12.19
C ARG A 386 17.81 -1.99 -12.28
N ASP A 387 18.79 -1.26 -12.78
CA ASP A 387 20.18 -1.69 -12.72
C ASP A 387 20.69 -1.68 -11.27
N MET A 388 21.17 -2.84 -10.82
CA MET A 388 21.70 -3.07 -9.48
C MET A 388 23.23 -3.19 -9.47
N SER A 389 23.90 -3.05 -10.62
CA SER A 389 25.34 -3.28 -10.78
C SER A 389 26.21 -2.43 -9.84
N LYS A 390 25.80 -1.18 -9.62
CA LYS A 390 26.47 -0.19 -8.75
C LYS A 390 25.86 -0.05 -7.36
N ALA A 391 24.67 -0.62 -7.13
CA ALA A 391 23.96 -0.44 -5.87
C ALA A 391 24.43 -1.51 -4.87
N LEU A 392 24.98 -1.07 -3.73
CA LEU A 392 25.25 -1.92 -2.58
C LEU A 392 24.11 -1.79 -1.57
N LEU A 393 23.97 -0.61 -0.98
CA LEU A 393 22.87 -0.23 -0.11
C LEU A 393 22.05 0.87 -0.78
N THR A 394 20.74 0.79 -0.64
CA THR A 394 19.77 1.73 -1.23
C THR A 394 19.31 2.74 -0.19
N SER A 395 18.95 2.29 1.01
CA SER A 395 18.46 3.15 2.08
C SER A 395 18.54 2.48 3.45
N ILE A 396 18.55 3.29 4.50
CA ILE A 396 18.50 2.91 5.91
C ILE A 396 17.22 3.49 6.52
N VAL A 397 16.41 2.64 7.14
CA VAL A 397 15.15 3.05 7.79
C VAL A 397 15.25 2.79 9.28
N LEU A 398 14.68 3.70 10.07
CA LEU A 398 14.61 3.58 11.52
C LEU A 398 13.14 3.58 11.97
N LYS A 399 12.74 2.57 12.74
CA LYS A 399 11.47 2.51 13.46
C LYS A 399 11.77 2.50 14.97
N GLN A 400 11.46 3.60 15.66
CA GLN A 400 11.71 3.77 17.09
C GLN A 400 10.51 3.33 17.94
N ASN A 401 10.71 3.20 19.26
CA ASN A 401 9.67 2.89 20.24
C ASN A 401 8.93 1.56 19.95
N VAL A 402 9.69 0.56 19.51
CA VAL A 402 9.20 -0.78 19.25
C VAL A 402 9.26 -1.60 20.52
N THR A 403 8.21 -2.39 20.77
CA THR A 403 8.21 -3.38 21.86
C THR A 403 8.66 -4.73 21.33
N MET A 404 9.66 -5.32 21.97
CA MET A 404 10.19 -6.64 21.66
C MET A 404 9.75 -7.65 22.74
N LEU A 405 9.29 -8.83 22.32
CA LEU A 405 8.99 -9.97 23.19
C LEU A 405 9.95 -11.11 22.88
N ASP A 406 10.52 -11.71 23.91
CA ASP A 406 11.29 -12.95 23.82
C ASP A 406 10.55 -14.07 24.54
N ILE A 407 10.20 -15.12 23.80
CA ILE A 407 9.34 -16.22 24.23
C ILE A 407 10.20 -17.49 24.24
N VAL A 408 10.55 -17.97 25.43
CA VAL A 408 11.46 -19.11 25.62
C VAL A 408 10.69 -20.32 26.12
N SER A 409 10.78 -21.45 25.40
CA SER A 409 10.17 -22.71 25.81
C SER A 409 10.97 -23.91 25.29
N THR A 410 11.45 -24.75 26.19
CA THR A 410 12.10 -26.03 25.82
C THR A 410 11.13 -27.00 25.13
N ARG A 411 9.81 -26.74 25.23
CA ARG A 411 8.77 -27.50 24.53
C ARG A 411 8.71 -27.19 23.03
N MET A 412 9.44 -26.18 22.54
CA MET A 412 9.53 -25.87 21.11
C MET A 412 10.38 -26.90 20.36
N LEU A 413 11.35 -27.54 21.03
CA LEU A 413 12.24 -28.54 20.44
C LEU A 413 11.46 -29.78 19.98
N GLY A 414 11.45 -30.02 18.67
CA GLY A 414 10.89 -31.22 18.06
C GLY A 414 9.35 -31.33 18.12
N GLN A 415 8.67 -30.27 18.54
CA GLN A 415 7.20 -30.21 18.59
C GLN A 415 6.65 -29.35 17.44
N TYR A 416 5.59 -29.82 16.80
CA TYR A 416 4.82 -29.01 15.86
C TYR A 416 3.73 -28.22 16.60
N GLY A 417 3.31 -27.08 16.05
CA GLY A 417 2.18 -26.31 16.56
C GLY A 417 2.50 -25.27 17.65
N PHE A 418 3.72 -25.22 18.19
CA PHE A 418 4.10 -24.18 19.16
C PHE A 418 4.01 -22.78 18.53
N LEU A 419 4.62 -22.56 17.36
CA LEU A 419 4.51 -21.30 16.61
C LEU A 419 3.06 -20.94 16.28
N ALA A 420 2.26 -21.91 15.82
CA ALA A 420 0.84 -21.69 15.53
C ALA A 420 0.08 -21.22 16.77
N LYS A 421 0.36 -21.80 17.95
CA LYS A 421 -0.26 -21.41 19.21
C LYS A 421 0.16 -20.00 19.63
N VAL A 422 1.43 -19.64 19.49
CA VAL A 422 1.92 -18.28 19.78
C VAL A 422 1.20 -17.26 18.92
N PHE A 423 1.14 -17.46 17.59
CA PHE A 423 0.49 -16.51 16.68
C PHE A 423 -1.04 -16.49 16.82
N SER A 424 -1.68 -17.59 17.24
CA SER A 424 -3.12 -17.62 17.57
C SER A 424 -3.46 -16.65 18.70
N ILE A 425 -2.59 -16.52 19.72
CA ILE A 425 -2.81 -15.59 20.83
C ILE A 425 -2.78 -14.14 20.33
N PHE A 426 -1.82 -13.80 19.46
CA PHE A 426 -1.75 -12.47 18.85
C PHE A 426 -2.96 -12.17 17.95
N GLU A 427 -3.44 -13.16 17.18
CA GLU A 427 -4.65 -13.04 16.35
C GLU A 427 -5.90 -12.78 17.19
N GLU A 428 -6.11 -13.57 18.26
CA GLU A 428 -7.25 -13.43 19.18
C GLU A 428 -7.28 -12.06 19.87
N LEU A 429 -6.10 -11.50 20.18
CA LEU A 429 -5.94 -10.17 20.78
C LEU A 429 -5.88 -9.04 19.75
N GLY A 430 -5.95 -9.36 18.46
CA GLY A 430 -5.90 -8.43 17.34
C GLY A 430 -4.60 -7.62 17.28
N ILE A 431 -3.47 -8.21 17.65
CA ILE A 431 -2.14 -7.57 17.69
C ILE A 431 -1.34 -7.99 16.46
N SER A 432 -0.83 -7.01 15.73
CA SER A 432 0.05 -7.25 14.59
C SER A 432 1.51 -7.38 15.05
N VAL A 433 2.20 -8.36 14.48
CA VAL A 433 3.63 -8.62 14.71
C VAL A 433 4.40 -8.15 13.48
N ASP A 434 5.50 -7.43 13.72
CA ASP A 434 6.36 -6.85 12.69
C ASP A 434 7.48 -7.82 12.25
N VAL A 435 8.47 -8.02 13.13
CA VAL A 435 9.70 -8.78 12.85
C VAL A 435 9.73 -10.02 13.72
N VAL A 436 10.17 -11.13 13.13
CA VAL A 436 10.28 -12.44 13.78
C VAL A 436 11.68 -13.00 13.61
N ALA A 437 12.22 -13.59 14.67
CA ALA A 437 13.44 -14.39 14.66
C ALA A 437 13.26 -15.58 15.60
N THR A 438 13.85 -16.73 15.26
CA THR A 438 13.71 -17.95 16.05
C THR A 438 15.06 -18.58 16.34
N SER A 439 15.20 -19.13 17.54
CA SER A 439 16.25 -20.08 17.89
C SER A 439 15.66 -21.50 18.01
N GLU A 440 16.44 -22.45 18.52
CA GLU A 440 15.96 -23.82 18.77
C GLU A 440 14.87 -23.88 19.87
N VAL A 441 14.92 -22.97 20.84
CA VAL A 441 14.06 -22.97 22.04
C VAL A 441 13.36 -21.64 22.30
N SER A 442 13.58 -20.63 21.45
CA SER A 442 12.99 -19.31 21.65
C SER A 442 12.50 -18.67 20.35
N ILE A 443 11.56 -17.74 20.52
CA ILE A 443 11.04 -16.87 19.47
C ILE A 443 11.14 -15.44 19.97
N SER A 444 11.80 -14.58 19.20
CA SER A 444 11.84 -13.14 19.45
C SER A 444 10.98 -12.43 18.42
N LEU A 445 10.12 -11.53 18.89
CA LEU A 445 9.10 -10.84 18.09
C LEU A 445 9.13 -9.36 18.38
N THR A 446 8.85 -8.52 17.38
CA THR A 446 8.55 -7.11 17.59
C THR A 446 7.08 -6.81 17.27
N LEU A 447 6.44 -5.94 18.03
CA LEU A 447 5.04 -5.57 17.83
C LEU A 447 4.92 -4.30 17.02
N ASP A 448 3.92 -4.25 16.13
CA ASP A 448 3.56 -3.01 15.47
C ASP A 448 2.79 -2.11 16.47
N PRO A 449 3.32 -0.94 16.87
CA PRO A 449 2.55 0.00 17.67
C PRO A 449 1.32 0.52 16.91
N SER A 450 1.24 0.30 15.59
CA SER A 450 0.15 0.80 14.75
C SER A 450 -1.06 -0.15 14.68
N LYS A 451 -1.72 -0.41 15.83
CA LYS A 451 -3.14 -0.77 15.75
C LYS A 451 -3.89 0.43 15.20
N LEU A 452 -4.42 0.27 13.97
CA LEU A 452 -5.44 1.09 13.30
C LEU A 452 -5.92 2.29 14.14
N TRP A 453 -5.27 3.43 13.89
CA TRP A 453 -5.66 4.75 14.39
C TRP A 453 -5.62 4.88 15.94
N SER A 454 -4.65 5.67 16.38
CA SER A 454 -4.71 6.54 17.56
C SER A 454 -4.46 5.97 18.96
N ARG A 455 -3.98 4.73 19.14
CA ARG A 455 -3.48 4.32 20.47
C ARG A 455 -2.21 3.49 20.34
N GLU A 456 -1.13 3.95 20.98
CA GLU A 456 -0.09 3.03 21.46
C GLU A 456 -0.78 1.90 22.23
N LEU A 457 -0.31 0.66 22.06
CA LEU A 457 -0.75 -0.47 22.88
C LEU A 457 -0.74 -0.02 24.34
N ILE A 458 -1.91 0.04 24.96
CA ILE A 458 -2.02 0.46 26.36
C ILE A 458 -1.30 -0.61 27.18
N GLN A 459 -0.60 -0.22 28.26
CA GLN A 459 0.12 -1.16 29.12
C GLN A 459 -0.72 -2.41 29.49
N GLN A 460 -2.03 -2.23 29.69
CA GLN A 460 -2.99 -3.31 29.93
C GLN A 460 -3.07 -4.36 28.80
N GLU A 461 -2.99 -3.96 27.54
CA GLU A 461 -2.98 -4.91 26.41
C GLU A 461 -1.68 -5.71 26.38
N LEU A 462 -0.54 -5.05 26.66
CA LEU A 462 0.76 -5.72 26.74
C LEU A 462 0.81 -6.71 27.90
N ASP A 463 0.33 -6.32 29.08
CA ASP A 463 0.26 -7.18 30.26
C ASP A 463 -0.59 -8.42 29.96
N HIS A 464 -1.74 -8.24 29.29
CA HIS A 464 -2.62 -9.35 28.92
C HIS A 464 -1.98 -10.33 27.92
N VAL A 465 -1.22 -9.84 26.94
CA VAL A 465 -0.45 -10.69 26.02
C VAL A 465 0.57 -11.53 26.77
N VAL A 466 1.30 -10.89 27.70
CA VAL A 466 2.32 -11.57 28.50
C VAL A 466 1.68 -12.67 29.35
N GLU A 467 0.57 -12.37 30.04
CA GLU A 467 -0.17 -13.35 30.85
C GLU A 467 -0.63 -14.57 30.03
N GLU A 468 -1.13 -14.37 28.81
CA GLU A 468 -1.57 -15.49 27.95
C GLU A 468 -0.38 -16.32 27.44
N LEU A 469 0.72 -15.68 27.07
CA LEU A 469 1.94 -16.35 26.60
C LEU A 469 2.68 -17.10 27.73
N GLU A 470 2.65 -16.57 28.96
CA GLU A 470 3.26 -17.20 30.14
C GLU A 470 2.63 -18.56 30.50
N LYS A 471 1.41 -18.84 30.01
CA LYS A 471 0.77 -20.16 30.15
C LYS A 471 1.52 -21.26 29.39
N ILE A 472 2.35 -20.91 28.41
CA ILE A 472 3.02 -21.86 27.51
C ILE A 472 4.54 -21.70 27.42
N ALA A 473 5.09 -20.58 27.87
CA ALA A 473 6.50 -20.22 27.75
C ALA A 473 6.94 -19.26 28.86
N VAL A 474 8.24 -19.00 28.97
CA VAL A 474 8.77 -17.86 29.74
C VAL A 474 8.84 -16.66 28.79
N VAL A 475 8.32 -15.51 29.21
CA VAL A 475 8.20 -14.32 28.36
C VAL A 475 9.00 -13.17 28.95
N ASN A 476 9.87 -12.56 28.15
CA ASN A 476 10.55 -11.32 28.51
C ASN A 476 10.05 -10.20 27.60
N LEU A 477 9.52 -9.13 28.19
CA LEU A 477 9.06 -7.96 27.47
C LEU A 477 10.10 -6.84 27.58
N LEU A 478 10.55 -6.34 26.45
CA LEU A 478 11.59 -5.32 26.32
C LEU A 478 11.04 -4.13 25.52
N GLN A 479 10.73 -3.04 26.23
CA GLN A 479 10.33 -1.77 25.64
C GLN A 479 11.55 -0.93 25.26
N HIS A 480 11.31 0.17 24.53
CA HIS A 480 12.33 1.13 24.11
C HIS A 480 13.41 0.48 23.24
N ARG A 481 12.97 -0.19 22.17
CA ARG A 481 13.82 -0.78 21.14
C ARG A 481 13.56 -0.14 19.79
N SER A 482 14.60 -0.13 18.97
CA SER A 482 14.57 0.42 17.63
C SER A 482 14.88 -0.66 16.61
N ILE A 483 14.15 -0.65 15.49
CA ILE A 483 14.49 -1.45 14.32
C ILE A 483 15.23 -0.55 13.34
N ILE A 484 16.45 -0.95 12.98
CA ILE A 484 17.22 -0.39 11.87
C ILE A 484 17.13 -1.38 10.70
N SER A 485 16.50 -0.97 9.61
CA SER A 485 16.35 -1.77 8.40
C SER A 485 17.30 -1.28 7.31
N LEU A 486 18.14 -2.20 6.83
CA LEU A 486 19.07 -1.99 5.74
C LEU A 486 18.45 -2.50 4.45
N ILE A 487 18.16 -1.60 3.51
CA ILE A 487 17.52 -1.94 2.25
C ILE A 487 18.53 -1.79 1.12
N GLY A 488 18.72 -2.82 0.30
CA GLY A 488 19.81 -2.84 -0.66
C GLY A 488 19.89 -4.09 -1.54
N ASN A 489 21.04 -4.27 -2.18
CA ASN A 489 21.32 -5.37 -3.07
C ASN A 489 21.86 -6.60 -2.32
N PHE A 490 20.97 -7.47 -1.84
CA PHE A 490 21.41 -8.66 -1.09
C PHE A 490 21.95 -9.81 -1.94
N GLN A 491 22.21 -9.59 -3.24
CA GLN A 491 23.20 -10.44 -3.95
C GLN A 491 24.61 -10.26 -3.35
N ARG A 492 24.87 -9.13 -2.69
CA ARG A 492 26.11 -8.81 -1.97
C ARG A 492 25.88 -8.76 -0.45
N SER A 493 24.99 -9.60 0.06
CA SER A 493 24.56 -9.60 1.48
C SER A 493 25.73 -9.69 2.46
N SER A 494 26.70 -10.57 2.21
CA SER A 494 27.87 -10.76 3.10
C SER A 494 28.66 -9.46 3.28
N LEU A 495 28.88 -8.71 2.19
CA LEU A 495 29.60 -7.44 2.24
C LEU A 495 28.82 -6.37 3.02
N ILE A 496 27.49 -6.31 2.82
CA ILE A 496 26.62 -5.39 3.58
C ILE A 496 26.69 -5.71 5.07
N LEU A 497 26.59 -6.99 5.44
CA LEU A 497 26.62 -7.43 6.83
C LEU A 497 27.97 -7.19 7.49
N GLU A 498 29.07 -7.55 6.82
CA GLU A 498 30.43 -7.28 7.32
C GLU A 498 30.62 -5.80 7.64
N LYS A 499 30.31 -4.92 6.67
CA LYS A 499 30.45 -3.48 6.84
C LYS A 499 29.53 -2.93 7.92
N ALA A 500 28.27 -3.36 7.96
CA ALA A 500 27.31 -2.92 8.97
C ALA A 500 27.77 -3.32 10.39
N PHE A 501 28.12 -4.58 10.60
CA PHE A 501 28.57 -5.06 11.92
C PHE A 501 29.92 -4.49 12.34
N HIS A 502 30.83 -4.22 11.39
CA HIS A 502 32.08 -3.51 11.68
C HIS A 502 31.82 -2.10 12.23
N VAL A 503 30.90 -1.35 11.60
CA VAL A 503 30.50 0.00 12.05
C VAL A 503 29.84 -0.06 13.42
N LEU A 504 28.89 -0.99 13.63
CA LEU A 504 28.20 -1.14 14.91
C LEU A 504 29.16 -1.54 16.04
N HIS A 505 30.08 -2.48 15.77
CA HIS A 505 31.10 -2.90 16.72
C HIS A 505 32.02 -1.73 17.12
N THR A 506 32.47 -0.92 16.15
CA THR A 506 33.32 0.25 16.39
C THR A 506 32.62 1.31 17.25
N ASN A 507 31.30 1.41 17.16
CA ASN A 507 30.48 2.31 17.98
C ASN A 507 30.04 1.69 19.32
N GLY A 508 30.45 0.45 19.63
CA GLY A 508 30.09 -0.23 20.87
C GLY A 508 28.63 -0.67 20.94
N VAL A 509 27.95 -0.78 19.80
CA VAL A 509 26.52 -1.10 19.70
C VAL A 509 26.32 -2.60 19.71
N ASN A 510 25.40 -3.07 20.56
CA ASN A 510 25.04 -4.48 20.64
C ASN A 510 23.69 -4.72 19.96
N VAL A 511 23.71 -5.44 18.83
CA VAL A 511 22.49 -5.89 18.15
C VAL A 511 21.84 -7.02 18.96
N GLN A 512 20.57 -6.84 19.30
CA GLN A 512 19.82 -7.76 20.17
C GLN A 512 19.08 -8.83 19.37
N MET A 513 18.64 -8.50 18.16
CA MET A 513 17.91 -9.40 17.27
C MET A 513 18.25 -9.03 15.82
N ILE A 514 18.38 -10.06 14.99
CA ILE A 514 18.64 -9.95 13.55
C ILE A 514 17.55 -10.73 12.84
N SER A 515 16.93 -10.13 11.83
CA SER A 515 15.98 -10.83 10.97
C SER A 515 16.30 -10.55 9.51
N GLN A 516 16.59 -11.63 8.78
CA GLN A 516 16.75 -11.63 7.34
C GLN A 516 15.89 -12.78 6.80
N GLY A 517 14.84 -12.42 6.06
CA GLY A 517 13.98 -13.40 5.41
C GLY A 517 14.52 -13.89 4.07
N ALA A 518 13.68 -14.62 3.33
CA ALA A 518 13.91 -14.90 1.92
C ALA A 518 13.73 -13.66 1.00
N SER A 519 13.25 -12.54 1.57
CA SER A 519 13.23 -11.24 0.90
C SER A 519 14.66 -10.87 0.50
N LYS A 520 14.83 -10.46 -0.76
CA LYS A 520 16.15 -10.22 -1.36
C LYS A 520 16.64 -8.79 -1.18
N VAL A 521 15.92 -7.98 -0.42
CA VAL A 521 16.14 -6.53 -0.37
C VAL A 521 16.19 -5.93 1.04
N ASN A 522 16.00 -6.70 2.12
CA ASN A 522 15.94 -6.16 3.50
C ASN A 522 16.67 -7.02 4.55
N ILE A 523 17.35 -6.36 5.49
CA ILE A 523 17.81 -6.92 6.77
C ILE A 523 17.40 -5.97 7.89
N SER A 524 16.74 -6.49 8.92
CA SER A 524 16.34 -5.73 10.10
C SER A 524 17.21 -6.08 11.31
N LEU A 525 17.72 -5.05 11.97
CA LEU A 525 18.57 -5.13 13.16
C LEU A 525 17.86 -4.41 14.32
N ILE A 526 17.72 -5.06 15.48
CA ILE A 526 17.12 -4.46 16.66
C ILE A 526 18.23 -3.98 17.60
N VAL A 527 18.15 -2.71 17.99
CA VAL A 527 19.09 -2.04 18.92
C VAL A 527 18.31 -1.31 20.02
N ASN A 528 19.00 -0.73 21.01
CA ASN A 528 18.34 0.15 21.97
C ASN A 528 17.93 1.48 21.32
N ASP A 529 16.85 2.09 21.81
CA ASP A 529 16.40 3.39 21.28
C ASP A 529 17.44 4.49 21.45
N ASP A 530 18.13 4.52 22.61
CA ASP A 530 19.10 5.56 22.96
C ASP A 530 20.30 5.66 22.00
N GLU A 531 20.66 4.55 21.34
CA GLU A 531 21.79 4.49 20.40
C GLU A 531 21.35 4.50 18.92
N SER A 532 20.05 4.45 18.66
CA SER A 532 19.47 4.20 17.33
C SER A 532 19.84 5.25 16.28
N GLU A 533 19.70 6.54 16.60
CA GLU A 533 20.05 7.63 15.67
C GLU A 533 21.56 7.65 15.37
N GLN A 534 22.40 7.43 16.39
CA GLN A 534 23.84 7.37 16.20
C GLN A 534 24.22 6.23 15.25
N CYS A 535 23.58 5.07 15.40
CA CYS A 535 23.78 3.93 14.50
C CYS A 535 23.42 4.30 13.06
N VAL A 536 22.27 4.95 12.82
CA VAL A 536 21.85 5.37 11.49
C VAL A 536 22.87 6.34 10.87
N ARG A 537 23.35 7.33 11.63
CA ARG A 537 24.36 8.30 11.15
C ARG A 537 25.68 7.61 10.78
N ALA A 538 26.16 6.71 11.64
CA ALA A 538 27.41 5.99 11.41
C ALA A 538 27.31 5.03 10.21
N LEU A 539 26.20 4.30 10.09
CA LEU A 539 25.93 3.43 8.96
C LEU A 539 25.81 4.24 7.66
N HIS A 540 25.08 5.36 7.68
CA HIS A 540 24.92 6.19 6.50
C HIS A 540 26.27 6.72 6.00
N SER A 541 27.08 7.30 6.89
CA SER A 541 28.43 7.79 6.55
C SER A 541 29.31 6.67 5.96
N ALA A 542 29.28 5.47 6.56
CA ALA A 542 30.03 4.35 6.04
C ALA A 542 29.56 3.91 4.64
N PHE A 543 28.25 3.80 4.40
CA PHE A 543 27.71 3.26 3.15
C PHE A 543 27.64 4.24 1.99
N PHE A 544 27.39 5.53 2.26
CA PHE A 544 27.11 6.52 1.22
C PHE A 544 28.21 7.59 1.08
N GLU A 545 29.01 7.86 2.11
CA GLU A 545 30.05 8.91 2.06
C GLU A 545 31.48 8.37 1.91
N SER A 546 31.71 7.09 2.23
CA SER A 546 33.03 6.47 2.12
C SER A 546 33.22 5.91 0.72
N ASP A 547 34.25 6.34 -0.01
CA ASP A 547 34.54 5.82 -1.35
C ASP A 547 34.76 4.30 -1.32
N LEU A 548 33.91 3.56 -2.05
CA LEU A 548 33.90 2.10 -2.19
C LEU A 548 35.17 1.50 -2.85
N SER A 549 36.22 2.30 -3.08
CA SER A 549 37.43 1.88 -3.78
C SER A 549 38.38 1.00 -2.95
N GLU A 550 38.22 0.94 -1.62
CA GLU A 550 39.17 0.21 -0.77
C GLU A 550 38.92 -1.31 -0.70
N LEU A 551 37.72 -1.81 -1.03
CA LEU A 551 37.40 -3.26 -0.93
C LEU A 551 37.59 -4.06 -2.22
N GLU A 552 37.72 -3.41 -3.40
CA GLU A 552 38.08 -4.12 -4.64
C GLU A 552 39.57 -4.47 -4.71
N TRP A 553 40.42 -3.82 -3.90
CA TRP A 553 41.86 -4.06 -3.90
C TRP A 553 42.24 -5.36 -3.19
N GLU A 554 41.64 -5.67 -2.04
CA GLU A 554 42.02 -6.85 -1.25
C GLU A 554 41.62 -8.19 -1.89
N CYS A 555 40.51 -8.24 -2.63
CA CYS A 555 40.10 -9.46 -3.36
C CYS A 555 40.94 -9.75 -4.61
N ARG A 556 41.75 -8.80 -5.11
CA ARG A 556 42.66 -9.05 -6.25
C ARG A 556 44.07 -9.48 -5.81
N SER A 557 44.43 -9.28 -4.54
CA SER A 557 45.78 -9.57 -4.02
C SER A 557 45.98 -10.97 -3.44
N GLU A 558 44.94 -11.79 -3.24
CA GLU A 558 45.09 -13.12 -2.61
C GLU A 558 45.01 -14.33 -3.57
N ASN A 559 45.13 -14.12 -4.89
CA ASN A 559 45.36 -15.22 -5.83
C ASN A 559 46.82 -15.25 -6.28
N GLY A 560 47.70 -15.83 -5.45
CA GLY A 560 49.11 -15.96 -5.83
C GLY A 560 50.00 -16.77 -4.89
N SER A 561 50.06 -18.08 -5.14
CA SER A 561 51.14 -19.03 -4.82
C SER A 561 51.19 -19.70 -3.44
N VAL A 562 50.78 -20.98 -3.44
CA VAL A 562 51.18 -22.02 -2.48
C VAL A 562 52.62 -22.47 -2.80
N PRO A 563 53.57 -22.53 -1.85
CA PRO A 563 54.90 -23.08 -2.12
C PRO A 563 54.82 -24.61 -2.26
N LYS A 564 55.24 -25.13 -3.41
CA LYS A 564 55.46 -26.57 -3.61
C LYS A 564 56.61 -27.06 -2.71
N LEU A 565 56.28 -27.94 -1.77
CA LEU A 565 57.25 -28.86 -1.15
C LEU A 565 57.77 -29.82 -2.23
N LEU A 566 59.04 -29.67 -2.59
CA LEU A 566 59.79 -30.63 -3.40
C LEU A 566 60.51 -31.61 -2.47
N ASN A 567 60.07 -32.86 -2.50
CA ASN A 567 60.84 -34.01 -2.05
C ASN A 567 61.89 -34.36 -3.10
N GLY A 568 63.11 -34.70 -2.65
CA GLY A 568 63.91 -35.76 -3.26
C GLY A 568 65.36 -35.44 -3.63
N GLN A 569 66.27 -35.97 -2.78
CA GLN A 569 67.71 -36.23 -2.93
C GLN A 569 68.70 -35.08 -2.77
#